data_AF-A0A923XA70-F1
#
_entry.id   AF-A0A923XA70-F1
#
_cell.length_a   1.000
_cell.length_b   1.000
_cell.length_c   1.000
_cell.angle_alpha   90.00
_cell.angle_beta   90.00
_cell.angle_gamma   90.00
#
_symmetry.space_group_name_H-M   'P 1'
#
loop_
_entity.id
_entity.type
_entity.pdbx_description
1 polymer ?
#
loop_
_entity_poly.entity_id
_entity_poly.type
_entity_poly.pdbx_seq_one_letter_code
_entity_poly.pdbx_strand_id
1 'polypeptide(L)'
;MTQKTTTVLAMAFVIVASVLVNELVLKATSSDKDRDVASFGERFEPSQIKWEQELASSISKDDKAKTVLATKPNLQDRLLFQILEGRYEAQALNGKIHKFSLLPNQSPLEINTTDFMKEYSAVSKDFDIYDVEATNASTDSVKLKKKSGEVVGNLVINRDDKGRVIAIEVQ
;
A
#
# COMPACT_ATOMS: atom_id res chain seq x y z
N MET A 1 11.15 10.18 -52.23
CA MET A 1 10.60 9.41 -51.10
C MET A 1 9.17 9.86 -50.88
N THR A 2 8.23 8.91 -50.90
CA THR A 2 6.79 9.14 -51.03
C THR A 2 6.18 9.67 -49.74
N GLN A 3 5.19 10.57 -49.85
CA GLN A 3 4.49 11.22 -48.73
C GLN A 3 4.00 10.22 -47.65
N LYS A 4 3.67 9.00 -48.07
CA LYS A 4 3.28 7.87 -47.19
C LYS A 4 4.37 7.47 -46.21
N THR A 5 5.65 7.49 -46.61
CA THR A 5 6.77 7.13 -45.73
C THR A 5 6.98 8.18 -44.65
N THR A 6 6.80 9.47 -44.98
CA THR A 6 6.92 10.58 -44.03
C THR A 6 5.81 10.55 -42.97
N THR A 7 4.57 10.22 -43.36
CA THR A 7 3.44 10.14 -42.42
C THR A 7 3.58 8.97 -41.45
N VAL A 8 4.02 7.80 -41.94
CA VAL A 8 4.25 6.62 -41.08
C VAL A 8 5.38 6.89 -40.08
N LEU A 9 6.45 7.56 -40.51
CA LEU A 9 7.55 7.95 -39.64
C LEU A 9 7.10 8.94 -38.55
N ALA A 10 6.26 9.92 -38.91
CA ALA A 10 5.73 10.90 -37.95
C ALA A 10 4.84 10.24 -36.89
N MET A 11 3.97 9.29 -37.27
CA MET A 11 3.15 8.55 -36.31
C MET A 11 4.02 7.68 -35.38
N ALA A 12 5.02 6.99 -35.93
CA ALA A 12 5.95 6.20 -35.12
C ALA A 12 6.70 7.07 -34.11
N PHE A 13 7.11 8.28 -34.51
CA PHE A 13 7.79 9.22 -33.62
C PHE A 13 6.91 9.71 -32.48
N VAL A 14 5.63 10.00 -32.74
CA VAL A 14 4.68 10.40 -31.70
C VAL A 14 4.48 9.27 -30.68
N ILE A 15 4.35 8.03 -31.13
CA ILE A 15 4.18 6.87 -30.25
C ILE A 15 5.42 6.69 -29.37
N VAL A 16 6.62 6.71 -29.96
CA VAL A 16 7.88 6.56 -29.23
C VAL A 16 8.10 7.71 -28.23
N ALA A 17 7.81 8.95 -28.62
CA ALA A 17 7.89 10.10 -27.73
C ALA A 17 6.90 9.97 -26.56
N SER A 18 5.69 9.47 -26.80
CA SER A 18 4.67 9.24 -25.76
C SER A 18 5.14 8.21 -24.74
N VAL A 19 5.72 7.10 -25.21
CA VAL A 19 6.26 6.04 -24.34
C VAL A 19 7.45 6.56 -23.54
N LEU A 20 8.37 7.30 -24.16
CA LEU A 20 9.53 7.87 -23.49
C LEU A 20 9.13 8.90 -22.42
N VAL A 21 8.16 9.78 -22.68
CA VAL A 21 7.67 10.72 -21.66
C VAL A 21 7.03 9.97 -20.50
N ASN A 22 6.23 8.95 -20.76
CA ASN A 22 5.61 8.14 -19.72
C ASN A 22 6.65 7.41 -18.86
N GLU A 23 7.69 6.84 -19.49
CA GLU A 23 8.69 6.08 -18.75
C GLU A 23 9.73 6.96 -18.04
N LEU A 24 10.20 8.06 -18.66
CA LEU A 24 11.23 8.91 -18.07
C LEU A 24 10.67 9.99 -17.14
N VAL A 25 9.52 10.60 -17.45
CA VAL A 25 9.02 11.72 -16.64
C VAL A 25 8.16 11.22 -15.49
N LEU A 26 7.22 10.32 -15.76
CA LEU A 26 6.26 9.86 -14.75
C LEU A 26 6.84 8.77 -13.84
N LYS A 27 7.73 7.92 -14.36
CA LYS A 27 8.37 6.85 -13.57
C LYS A 27 9.60 7.31 -12.79
N ALA A 28 10.35 8.31 -13.27
CA ALA A 28 11.51 8.84 -12.52
C ALA A 28 11.10 9.77 -11.36
N THR A 29 9.93 10.42 -11.45
CA THR A 29 9.40 11.24 -10.36
C THR A 29 8.62 10.43 -9.31
N SER A 30 8.30 9.16 -9.59
CA SER A 30 7.80 8.21 -8.59
C SER A 30 8.95 7.52 -7.85
N SER A 31 9.87 8.35 -7.33
CA SER A 31 10.66 7.89 -6.19
C SER A 31 9.70 7.72 -5.03
N ASP A 32 9.64 6.49 -4.49
CA ASP A 32 9.05 6.08 -3.21
C ASP A 32 9.51 7.04 -2.09
N LYS A 33 8.97 8.26 -2.07
CA LYS A 33 9.06 9.15 -0.92
C LYS A 33 8.04 8.63 0.06
N ASP A 34 8.54 8.12 1.18
CA ASP A 34 7.84 7.83 2.42
C ASP A 34 6.62 8.74 2.56
N ARG A 35 5.46 8.20 2.21
CA ARG A 35 4.19 8.81 2.58
C ARG A 35 4.01 8.47 4.05
N ASP A 36 4.18 9.46 4.92
CA ASP A 36 3.69 9.38 6.28
C ASP A 36 2.20 9.03 6.22
N VAL A 37 1.88 7.84 6.72
CA VAL A 37 0.51 7.35 6.87
C VAL A 37 -0.17 8.25 7.88
N ALA A 38 -1.24 8.92 7.48
CA ALA A 38 -2.08 9.65 8.43
C ALA A 38 -2.73 8.62 9.38
N SER A 39 -2.15 8.42 10.57
CA SER A 39 -2.81 7.70 11.66
C SER A 39 -3.95 8.57 12.16
N PHE A 40 -5.18 8.20 11.82
CA PHE A 40 -6.37 8.90 12.29
C PHE A 40 -6.70 8.43 13.72
N GLY A 41 -5.97 8.99 14.68
CA GLY A 41 -6.36 9.01 16.09
C GLY A 41 -7.59 9.91 16.32
N GLU A 42 -8.23 9.73 17.48
CA GLU A 42 -9.53 10.25 17.90
C GLU A 42 -9.93 11.64 17.36
N ARG A 43 -11.11 11.69 16.73
CA ARG A 43 -11.63 12.77 15.87
C ARG A 43 -11.92 14.13 16.53
N PHE A 44 -11.39 14.42 17.72
CA PHE A 44 -11.70 15.65 18.45
C PHE A 44 -10.54 16.22 19.28
N GLU A 45 -9.28 16.02 18.90
CA GLU A 45 -8.18 16.75 19.53
C GLU A 45 -7.94 18.14 18.90
N PRO A 46 -7.59 19.18 19.68
CA PRO A 46 -7.25 20.52 19.16
C PRO A 46 -6.09 20.55 18.15
N SER A 47 -5.26 19.50 18.15
CA SER A 47 -4.20 19.27 17.15
C SER A 47 -4.77 19.00 15.76
N GLN A 48 -6.02 18.52 15.66
CA GLN A 48 -6.63 18.13 14.40
C GLN A 48 -7.09 19.29 13.52
N ILE A 49 -7.56 20.36 14.15
CA ILE A 49 -7.97 21.59 13.46
C ILE A 49 -6.77 22.21 12.72
N LYS A 50 -5.54 22.01 13.23
CA LYS A 50 -4.32 22.49 12.57
C LYS A 50 -3.96 21.67 11.33
N TRP A 51 -4.09 20.35 11.33
CA TRP A 51 -3.79 19.58 10.11
C TRP A 51 -4.80 19.84 9.01
N GLU A 52 -6.10 20.02 9.33
CA GLU A 52 -7.10 20.38 8.31
C GLU A 52 -6.84 21.77 7.74
N GLN A 53 -6.42 22.72 8.58
CA GLN A 53 -6.01 24.05 8.12
C GLN A 53 -4.70 24.03 7.32
N GLU A 54 -3.72 23.20 7.71
CA GLU A 54 -2.47 23.03 6.97
C GLU A 54 -2.70 22.33 5.63
N LEU A 55 -3.57 21.32 5.59
CA LEU A 55 -3.99 20.62 4.38
C LEU A 55 -4.79 21.54 3.45
N ALA A 56 -5.72 22.33 3.99
CA ALA A 56 -6.44 23.33 3.21
C ALA A 56 -5.50 24.44 2.70
N SER A 57 -4.50 24.83 3.50
CA SER A 57 -3.47 25.80 3.09
C SER A 57 -2.53 25.23 2.03
N SER A 58 -2.16 23.95 2.10
CA SER A 58 -1.30 23.31 1.10
C SER A 58 -2.05 23.06 -0.21
N ILE A 59 -3.33 22.65 -0.13
CA ILE A 59 -4.20 22.44 -1.30
C ILE A 59 -4.53 23.77 -2.00
N SER A 60 -4.69 24.87 -1.25
CA SER A 60 -4.95 26.19 -1.83
C SER A 60 -3.72 26.88 -2.41
N LYS A 61 -2.51 26.51 -1.98
CA LYS A 61 -1.25 27.09 -2.47
C LYS A 61 -0.68 26.37 -3.70
N ASP A 62 -1.12 25.16 -4.00
CA ASP A 62 -0.63 24.37 -5.12
C ASP A 62 -1.73 24.19 -6.18
N ASP A 63 -1.60 24.87 -7.32
CA ASP A 63 -2.54 24.76 -8.46
C ASP A 63 -2.63 23.32 -9.02
N LYS A 64 -1.70 22.43 -8.65
CA LYS A 64 -1.70 21.00 -8.97
C LYS A 64 -2.35 20.12 -7.89
N ALA A 65 -2.76 20.67 -6.74
CA ALA A 65 -3.42 19.89 -5.69
C ALA A 65 -4.78 19.32 -6.11
N LYS A 66 -5.47 19.97 -7.07
CA LYS A 66 -6.68 19.40 -7.70
C LYS A 66 -6.44 18.06 -8.39
N THR A 67 -5.20 17.76 -8.78
CA THR A 67 -4.83 16.49 -9.46
C THR A 67 -4.41 15.38 -8.50
N VAL A 68 -4.33 15.65 -7.19
CA VAL A 68 -3.98 14.64 -6.16
C VAL A 68 -5.16 13.70 -5.85
N LEU A 69 -6.39 14.06 -6.23
CA LEU A 69 -7.59 13.22 -6.07
C LEU A 69 -7.67 12.05 -7.06
N ALA A 70 -6.80 12.01 -8.08
CA ALA A 70 -6.78 10.96 -9.10
C ALA A 70 -5.46 10.19 -9.15
N THR A 71 -4.68 10.22 -8.06
CA THR A 71 -3.47 9.40 -7.98
C THR A 71 -3.88 7.96 -7.67
N LYS A 72 -3.43 7.01 -8.51
CA LYS A 72 -3.71 5.58 -8.35
C LYS A 72 -3.32 5.15 -6.93
N PRO A 73 -4.20 4.44 -6.19
CA PRO A 73 -3.91 4.03 -4.82
C PRO A 73 -2.60 3.25 -4.76
N ASN A 74 -1.77 3.54 -3.75
CA ASN A 74 -0.55 2.79 -3.53
C ASN A 74 -0.91 1.32 -3.24
N LEU A 75 0.00 0.39 -3.51
CA LEU A 75 -0.20 -1.03 -3.18
C LEU A 75 -0.49 -1.22 -1.67
N GLN A 76 0.11 -0.39 -0.82
CA GLN A 76 -0.19 -0.33 0.62
C GLN A 76 -1.63 0.16 0.91
N ASP A 77 -2.08 1.23 0.24
CA ASP A 77 -3.46 1.74 0.36
C ASP A 77 -4.46 0.67 -0.09
N ARG A 78 -4.12 -0.06 -1.17
CA ARG A 78 -4.93 -1.15 -1.68
C ARG A 78 -5.07 -2.28 -0.67
N LEU A 79 -3.99 -2.65 0.02
CA LEU A 79 -4.05 -3.66 1.08
C LEU A 79 -5.00 -3.21 2.21
N LEU A 80 -4.86 -1.97 2.66
CA LEU A 80 -5.64 -1.43 3.78
C LEU A 80 -7.12 -1.24 3.45
N PHE A 81 -7.45 -0.73 2.26
CA PHE A 81 -8.83 -0.41 1.89
C PHE A 81 -9.54 -1.55 1.16
N GLN A 82 -8.83 -2.42 0.43
CA GLN A 82 -9.45 -3.51 -0.32
C GLN A 82 -9.59 -4.79 0.51
N ILE A 83 -8.58 -5.14 1.31
CA ILE A 83 -8.57 -6.42 2.06
C ILE A 83 -9.00 -6.21 3.49
N LEU A 84 -8.48 -5.15 4.11
CA LEU A 84 -8.80 -4.79 5.49
C LEU A 84 -10.04 -3.87 5.58
N GLU A 85 -10.67 -3.55 4.44
CA GLU A 85 -11.87 -2.70 4.31
C GLU A 85 -11.78 -1.35 5.05
N GLY A 86 -10.57 -0.84 5.30
CA GLY A 86 -10.36 0.37 6.12
C GLY A 86 -10.76 0.22 7.59
N ARG A 87 -11.01 -1.00 8.07
CA ARG A 87 -11.38 -1.28 9.48
C ARG A 87 -10.18 -1.47 10.40
N TYR A 88 -8.99 -1.54 9.82
CA TYR A 88 -7.74 -1.75 10.53
C TYR A 88 -6.84 -0.54 10.31
N GLU A 89 -6.07 -0.22 11.34
CA GLU A 89 -4.99 0.74 11.30
C GLU A 89 -3.69 0.02 10.95
N ALA A 90 -2.89 0.60 10.06
CA ALA A 90 -1.54 0.12 9.77
C ALA A 90 -0.52 0.99 10.51
N GLN A 91 0.29 0.36 11.36
CA GLN A 91 1.45 0.97 11.98
C GLN A 91 2.67 0.68 11.11
N ALA A 92 3.23 1.74 10.53
CA ALA A 92 4.47 1.68 9.77
C ALA A 92 5.65 2.12 10.64
N LEU A 93 6.76 1.39 10.58
CA LEU A 93 8.03 1.75 11.19
C LEU A 93 9.08 1.83 10.07
N ASN A 94 9.75 2.97 9.92
CA ASN A 94 10.74 3.22 8.86
C ASN A 94 10.20 2.94 7.44
N GLY A 95 8.98 3.40 7.14
CA GLY A 95 8.35 3.22 5.82
C GLY A 95 7.82 1.81 5.54
N LYS A 96 7.94 0.87 6.49
CA LYS A 96 7.52 -0.53 6.36
C LYS A 96 6.38 -0.84 7.31
N ILE A 97 5.37 -1.58 6.82
CA ILE A 97 4.23 -1.96 7.66
C ILE A 97 4.65 -3.05 8.64
N HIS A 98 4.58 -2.74 9.92
CA HIS A 98 4.97 -3.62 11.02
C HIS A 98 3.77 -4.28 11.68
N LYS A 99 2.64 -3.57 11.75
CA LYS A 99 1.44 -4.07 12.44
C LYS A 99 0.17 -3.55 11.82
N PHE A 100 -0.85 -4.40 11.75
CA PHE A 100 -2.23 -4.04 11.50
C PHE A 100 -3.05 -4.33 12.76
N SER A 101 -3.82 -3.35 13.23
CA SER A 101 -4.68 -3.50 14.40
C SER A 101 -6.09 -3.04 14.08
N LEU A 102 -7.10 -3.79 14.54
CA LEU A 102 -8.48 -3.39 14.41
C LEU A 102 -8.73 -2.02 15.06
N LEU A 103 -9.44 -1.13 14.36
CA LEU A 103 -9.84 0.17 14.89
C LEU A 103 -10.88 0.01 16.02
N PRO A 104 -10.88 0.93 17.01
CA PRO A 104 -11.89 0.92 18.06
C PRO A 104 -13.29 1.06 17.43
N ASN A 105 -14.25 0.27 17.93
CA ASN A 105 -15.64 0.20 17.45
C ASN A 105 -15.85 -0.42 16.06
N GLN A 106 -14.84 -1.06 15.46
CA GLN A 106 -15.01 -1.83 14.23
C GLN A 106 -15.25 -3.32 14.51
N SER A 107 -15.94 -3.99 13.59
CA SER A 107 -16.11 -5.44 13.65
C SER A 107 -14.96 -6.15 12.94
N PRO A 108 -14.31 -7.15 13.58
CA PRO A 108 -13.22 -7.89 12.98
C PRO A 108 -13.71 -8.68 11.75
N LEU A 109 -12.80 -8.86 10.79
CA LEU A 109 -13.09 -9.49 9.49
C LEU A 109 -12.57 -10.93 9.46
N GLU A 110 -13.31 -11.79 8.80
CA GLU A 110 -12.83 -13.13 8.48
C GLU A 110 -11.96 -13.05 7.22
N ILE A 111 -10.64 -13.10 7.41
CA ILE A 111 -9.67 -13.00 6.33
C ILE A 111 -8.94 -14.34 6.20
N ASN A 112 -8.85 -14.87 4.99
CA ASN A 112 -8.05 -16.04 4.70
C ASN A 112 -6.57 -15.65 4.64
N THR A 113 -5.72 -16.36 5.39
CA THR A 113 -4.27 -16.11 5.45
C THR A 113 -3.61 -16.20 4.09
N THR A 114 -4.02 -17.13 3.24
CA THR A 114 -3.45 -17.30 1.90
C THR A 114 -3.76 -16.12 1.00
N ASP A 115 -5.00 -15.63 1.03
CA ASP A 115 -5.43 -14.48 0.21
C ASP A 115 -4.77 -13.19 0.68
N PHE A 116 -4.67 -13.00 2.00
CA PHE A 116 -3.93 -11.89 2.58
C PHE A 116 -2.45 -11.91 2.18
N MET A 117 -1.78 -13.06 2.33
CA MET A 117 -0.35 -13.20 2.01
C MET A 117 -0.05 -12.99 0.54
N LYS A 118 -0.95 -13.40 -0.36
CA LYS A 118 -0.80 -13.16 -1.80
C LYS A 118 -0.71 -11.67 -2.11
N GLU A 119 -1.61 -10.88 -1.55
CA GLU A 119 -1.61 -9.43 -1.76
C GLU A 119 -0.48 -8.75 -0.96
N TYR A 120 -0.23 -9.17 0.29
CA TYR A 120 0.86 -8.64 1.11
C TYR A 120 2.24 -8.87 0.47
N SER A 121 2.47 -10.04 -0.14
CA SER A 121 3.70 -10.34 -0.91
C SER A 121 3.87 -9.48 -2.16
N ALA A 122 2.77 -8.98 -2.74
CA ALA A 122 2.85 -8.04 -3.86
C ALA A 122 3.26 -6.63 -3.40
N VAL A 123 3.03 -6.30 -2.12
CA VAL A 123 3.36 -4.99 -1.53
C VAL A 123 4.75 -5.00 -0.90
N SER A 124 5.11 -6.08 -0.20
CA SER A 124 6.35 -6.19 0.54
C SER A 124 7.50 -6.65 -0.36
N LYS A 125 8.57 -5.85 -0.41
CA LYS A 125 9.81 -6.18 -1.15
C LYS A 125 10.83 -6.95 -0.31
N ASP A 126 10.49 -7.29 0.93
CA ASP A 126 11.43 -7.79 1.93
C ASP A 126 11.59 -9.31 1.94
N PHE A 127 10.66 -10.03 1.29
CA PHE A 127 10.68 -11.50 1.19
C PHE A 127 10.27 -11.94 -0.21
N ASP A 128 10.65 -13.17 -0.58
CA ASP A 128 10.34 -13.77 -1.88
C ASP A 128 9.37 -14.95 -1.76
N ILE A 129 9.45 -15.68 -0.66
CA ILE A 129 8.72 -16.93 -0.40
C ILE A 129 8.09 -16.83 0.99
N TYR A 130 6.92 -17.41 1.19
CA TYR A 130 6.30 -17.52 2.50
C TYR A 130 5.85 -18.96 2.74
N ASP A 131 5.97 -19.42 3.99
CA ASP A 131 5.48 -20.72 4.44
C ASP A 131 4.53 -20.52 5.62
N VAL A 132 3.30 -21.03 5.50
CA VAL A 132 2.32 -21.04 6.59
C VAL A 132 2.62 -22.25 7.47
N GLU A 133 3.17 -22.02 8.67
CA GLU A 133 3.66 -23.10 9.54
C GLU A 133 2.67 -23.52 10.63
N ALA A 134 1.86 -22.59 11.13
CA ALA A 134 0.89 -22.87 12.17
C ALA A 134 -0.41 -22.16 11.85
N THR A 135 -1.53 -22.89 11.89
CA THR A 135 -2.88 -22.36 11.82
C THR A 135 -3.63 -22.92 13.02
N ASN A 136 -3.48 -22.24 14.17
CA ASN A 136 -4.33 -22.51 15.33
C ASN A 136 -5.60 -21.70 15.18
N ALA A 137 -6.70 -22.13 15.80
CA ALA A 137 -7.99 -21.44 15.72
C ALA A 137 -7.91 -19.93 16.06
N SER A 138 -6.92 -19.54 16.89
CA SER A 138 -6.70 -18.16 17.33
C SER A 138 -5.44 -17.50 16.76
N THR A 139 -4.53 -18.24 16.12
CA THR A 139 -3.24 -17.68 15.66
C THR A 139 -2.70 -18.39 14.43
N ASP A 140 -2.37 -17.62 13.40
CA ASP A 140 -1.62 -18.11 12.24
C ASP A 140 -0.21 -17.55 12.23
N SER A 141 0.79 -18.40 12.02
CA SER A 141 2.19 -17.99 11.88
C SER A 141 2.68 -18.29 10.47
N VAL A 142 3.24 -17.27 9.82
CA VAL A 142 3.73 -17.34 8.45
C VAL A 142 5.19 -16.89 8.42
N LYS A 143 6.10 -17.82 8.12
CA LYS A 143 7.51 -17.50 7.95
C LYS A 143 7.75 -16.83 6.61
N LEU A 144 8.42 -15.69 6.64
CA LEU A 144 8.82 -14.94 5.47
C LEU A 144 10.27 -15.34 5.14
N LYS A 145 10.53 -15.76 3.89
CA LYS A 145 11.83 -16.28 3.43
C LYS A 145 12.31 -15.54 2.18
N LYS A 146 13.62 -15.40 2.03
CA LYS A 146 14.27 -15.02 0.76
C LYS A 146 14.34 -16.21 -0.19
N LYS A 147 14.64 -15.97 -1.47
CA LYS A 147 14.99 -17.02 -2.45
C LYS A 147 16.12 -17.95 -2.00
N SER A 148 17.00 -17.48 -1.11
CA SER A 148 18.06 -18.29 -0.50
C SER A 148 17.58 -19.30 0.55
N GLY A 149 16.30 -19.25 0.95
CA GLY A 149 15.74 -20.07 2.03
C GLY A 149 15.97 -19.51 3.45
N GLU A 150 16.69 -18.38 3.55
CA GLU A 150 16.88 -17.65 4.81
C GLU A 150 15.54 -17.06 5.29
N VAL A 151 15.19 -17.29 6.55
CA VAL A 151 14.02 -16.69 7.20
C VAL A 151 14.36 -15.24 7.56
N VAL A 152 13.63 -14.31 6.97
CA VAL A 152 13.82 -12.86 7.16
C VAL A 152 12.87 -12.25 8.17
N GLY A 153 11.79 -12.94 8.49
CA GLY A 153 10.79 -12.47 9.45
C GLY A 153 9.67 -13.48 9.66
N ASN A 154 8.79 -13.19 10.60
CA ASN A 154 7.62 -13.99 10.90
C ASN A 154 6.38 -13.09 10.98
N LEU A 155 5.37 -13.42 10.19
CA LEU A 155 4.09 -12.73 10.22
C LEU A 155 3.11 -13.55 11.07
N VAL A 156 2.56 -12.91 12.10
CA VAL A 156 1.62 -13.51 13.05
C VAL A 156 0.25 -12.86 12.89
N ILE A 157 -0.77 -13.64 12.57
CA ILE A 157 -2.17 -13.21 12.46
C ILE A 157 -2.90 -13.71 13.71
N ASN A 158 -3.35 -12.77 14.54
CA ASN A 158 -4.17 -13.06 15.71
C ASN A 158 -5.65 -13.03 15.31
N ARG A 159 -6.39 -14.09 15.67
CA ARG A 159 -7.81 -14.27 15.40
C ARG A 159 -8.61 -14.38 16.70
N ASP A 160 -9.89 -14.02 16.63
CA ASP A 160 -10.85 -14.24 17.71
C ASP A 160 -11.42 -15.67 17.70
N ASP A 161 -12.26 -15.99 18.69
CA ASP A 161 -12.90 -17.30 18.84
C ASP A 161 -13.83 -17.68 17.68
N LYS A 162 -14.12 -16.73 16.77
CA LYS A 162 -14.91 -16.92 15.56
C LYS A 162 -14.04 -16.97 14.30
N GLY A 163 -12.70 -17.01 14.44
CA GLY A 163 -11.76 -17.03 13.34
C GLY A 163 -11.53 -15.69 12.64
N ARG A 164 -12.02 -14.58 13.21
CA ARG A 164 -11.92 -13.23 12.63
C ARG A 164 -10.63 -12.56 13.08
N VAL A 165 -9.94 -11.88 12.17
CA VAL A 165 -8.65 -11.25 12.43
C VAL A 165 -8.81 -10.06 13.37
N ILE A 166 -8.00 -10.01 14.42
CA ILE A 166 -7.93 -8.91 15.39
C ILE A 166 -6.70 -8.06 15.11
N ALA A 167 -5.57 -8.71 14.86
CA ALA A 167 -4.30 -8.05 14.62
C ALA A 167 -3.41 -8.90 13.71
N ILE A 168 -2.56 -8.25 12.94
CA ILE A 168 -1.51 -8.87 12.13
C ILE A 168 -0.20 -8.19 12.50
N GLU A 169 0.82 -8.94 12.89
CA GLU A 169 2.12 -8.41 13.30
C GLU A 169 3.22 -9.03 12.45
N VAL A 170 4.18 -8.21 12.01
CA VAL A 170 5.30 -8.64 11.15
C VAL A 170 6.58 -8.46 11.93
N GLN A 171 7.13 -9.55 12.47
CA GLN A 171 8.34 -9.59 13.29
C GLN A 171 9.61 -9.78 12.45
#